data_AF-A0A832CNT5-F1
#
_entry.id   AF-A0A832CNT5-F1
#
_cell.length_a   1.000
_cell.length_b   1.000
_cell.length_c   1.000
_cell.angle_alpha   90.00
_cell.angle_beta   90.00
_cell.angle_gamma   90.00
#
_symmetry.space_group_name_H-M   'P 1'
#
loop_
_entity.id
_entity.type
_entity.pdbx_description
1 polymer ?
#
loop_
_entity_poly.entity_id
_entity_poly.type
_entity_poly.pdbx_seq_one_letter_code
_entity_poly.pdbx_strand_id
1 'polypeptide(L)'
;MLFAQEKTSNDYYQDLLKNFQIYQDNLSIFNVKKSRHLSLQTVDTGVELLDAVKNLILSEIKSMSSYTHFIRSYLAEATLILNYQENYLYVKLDDEIVFLRLAEERAKAISSLTEVNDFMQELALHYKTISSMGYQVKAIVDIWSVTKIFENLKVDTDKILNYINQTERSDQVVFAAKDKLAVLDRNIKSVDEQIKNIEKMQSKITSVNAKDTSENIKNIKIKILDEIGKVIDGYENIVLSLR
;
A
#
# COMPACT_ATOMS: atom_id res chain seq x y z
N MET A 1 9.12 14.30 29.06
CA MET A 1 7.92 13.94 28.27
C MET A 1 8.22 12.64 27.58
N LEU A 2 7.54 11.55 27.95
CA LEU A 2 7.57 10.32 27.17
C LEU A 2 6.77 10.61 25.91
N PHE A 3 7.44 10.74 24.76
CA PHE A 3 6.77 10.64 23.47
C PHE A 3 6.12 9.26 23.45
N ALA A 4 4.79 9.19 23.50
CA ALA A 4 4.10 7.96 23.18
C ALA A 4 4.58 7.56 21.78
N GLN A 5 5.28 6.43 21.68
CA GLN A 5 5.77 5.93 20.41
C GLN A 5 4.55 5.74 19.52
N GLU A 6 4.45 6.50 18.42
CA GLU A 6 3.36 6.32 17.47
C GLU A 6 3.31 4.85 17.04
N LYS A 7 2.10 4.29 16.96
CA LYS A 7 1.89 2.92 16.50
C LYS A 7 2.51 2.75 15.11
N THR A 8 3.15 1.61 14.88
CA THR A 8 3.71 1.26 13.57
C THR A 8 2.62 0.84 12.59
N SER A 9 2.94 0.78 11.30
CA SER A 9 2.04 0.23 10.28
C SER A 9 1.58 -1.19 10.64
N ASN A 10 2.46 -2.03 11.18
CA ASN A 10 2.11 -3.37 11.61
C ASN A 10 1.10 -3.38 12.78
N ASP A 11 1.24 -2.47 13.75
CA ASP A 11 0.29 -2.34 14.85
C ASP A 11 -1.11 -1.97 14.34
N TYR A 12 -1.19 -1.01 13.42
CA TYR A 12 -2.44 -0.63 12.78
C TYR A 12 -3.04 -1.73 11.90
N TYR A 13 -2.20 -2.56 11.28
CA TYR A 13 -2.66 -3.73 10.53
C TYR A 13 -3.29 -4.78 11.45
N GLN A 14 -2.71 -5.04 12.63
CA GLN A 14 -3.33 -5.93 13.62
C GLN A 14 -4.66 -5.37 14.15
N ASP A 15 -4.73 -4.06 14.41
CA ASP A 15 -5.98 -3.40 14.77
C ASP A 15 -7.03 -3.53 13.66
N LEU A 16 -6.63 -3.39 12.39
CA LEU A 16 -7.51 -3.60 11.24
C LEU A 16 -8.06 -5.02 11.21
N LEU A 17 -7.21 -6.05 11.33
CA LEU A 17 -7.65 -7.44 11.32
C LEU A 17 -8.68 -7.71 12.43
N LYS A 18 -8.41 -7.20 13.64
CA LYS A 18 -9.33 -7.31 14.77
C LYS A 18 -10.65 -6.59 14.51
N ASN A 19 -10.61 -5.34 14.06
CA ASN A 19 -11.82 -4.55 13.82
C ASN A 19 -12.65 -5.12 12.66
N PHE A 20 -11.99 -5.65 11.64
CA PHE A 20 -12.67 -6.30 10.52
C PHE A 20 -13.36 -7.60 10.96
N GLN A 21 -12.77 -8.38 11.86
CA GLN A 21 -13.45 -9.53 12.46
C GLN A 21 -14.71 -9.11 13.22
N ILE A 22 -14.63 -8.05 14.04
CA ILE A 22 -15.78 -7.51 14.78
C ILE A 22 -16.88 -7.06 13.79
N TYR A 23 -16.50 -6.42 12.68
CA TYR A 23 -17.44 -6.07 11.62
C TYR A 23 -18.14 -7.30 11.01
N GLN A 24 -17.40 -8.38 10.74
CA GLN A 24 -17.98 -9.63 10.24
C GLN A 24 -18.97 -10.25 11.23
N ASP A 25 -18.64 -10.24 12.52
CA ASP A 25 -19.52 -10.76 13.57
C ASP A 25 -20.82 -9.93 13.64
N ASN A 26 -20.72 -8.60 13.59
CA ASN A 26 -21.88 -7.69 13.56
C ASN A 26 -22.72 -7.83 12.29
N LEU A 27 -22.10 -8.15 11.14
CA LEU A 27 -22.82 -8.38 9.89
C LEU A 27 -23.76 -9.59 10.00
N SER A 28 -23.31 -10.66 10.66
CA SER A 28 -24.15 -11.82 10.95
C SER A 28 -25.37 -11.45 11.81
N ILE A 29 -25.14 -10.69 12.89
CA ILE A 29 -26.20 -10.21 13.79
C ILE A 29 -27.21 -9.34 13.02
N PHE A 30 -26.72 -8.39 12.23
CA PHE A 30 -27.55 -7.54 11.37
C PHE A 30 -28.45 -8.37 10.46
N ASN A 31 -27.91 -9.40 9.78
CA ASN A 31 -28.68 -10.24 8.87
C ASN A 31 -29.82 -10.97 9.58
N VAL A 32 -29.57 -11.49 10.80
CA VAL A 32 -30.61 -12.13 11.63
C VAL A 32 -31.71 -11.12 12.00
N LYS A 33 -31.33 -9.93 12.49
CA LYS A 33 -32.29 -8.89 12.90
C LYS A 33 -33.08 -8.33 11.72
N LYS A 34 -32.43 -8.14 10.57
CA LYS A 34 -33.07 -7.73 9.31
C LYS A 34 -34.10 -8.75 8.87
N SER A 35 -33.75 -10.04 8.85
CA SER A 35 -34.69 -11.10 8.48
C SER A 35 -35.91 -11.11 9.40
N ARG A 36 -35.69 -11.01 10.71
CA ARG A 36 -36.78 -10.96 11.70
C ARG A 36 -37.69 -9.76 11.50
N HIS A 37 -37.14 -8.57 11.26
CA HIS A 37 -37.92 -7.37 11.00
C HIS A 37 -38.72 -7.47 9.70
N LEU A 38 -38.12 -8.00 8.62
CA LEU A 38 -38.83 -8.21 7.35
C LEU A 38 -39.99 -9.20 7.48
N SER A 39 -39.87 -10.19 8.35
CA SER A 39 -40.94 -11.18 8.59
C SER A 39 -42.06 -10.66 9.50
N LEU A 40 -41.74 -9.88 10.53
CA LEU A 40 -42.71 -9.51 11.58
C LEU A 40 -43.22 -8.07 11.47
N GLN A 41 -42.41 -7.14 10.94
CA GLN A 41 -42.76 -5.73 10.71
C GLN A 41 -43.33 -4.99 11.93
N THR A 42 -42.92 -5.38 13.14
CA THR A 42 -43.34 -4.73 14.39
C THR A 42 -42.37 -3.61 14.79
N VAL A 43 -42.84 -2.69 15.64
CA VAL A 43 -42.02 -1.62 16.23
C VAL A 43 -40.81 -2.20 16.96
N ASP A 44 -41.00 -3.23 17.79
CA ASP A 44 -39.91 -3.87 18.54
C ASP A 44 -38.81 -4.42 17.62
N THR A 45 -39.21 -5.10 16.54
CA THR A 45 -38.23 -5.61 15.57
C THR A 45 -37.54 -4.50 14.77
N GLY A 46 -38.21 -3.34 14.59
CA GLY A 46 -37.60 -2.14 14.01
C GLY A 46 -36.53 -1.53 14.92
N VAL A 47 -36.77 -1.49 16.23
CA VAL A 47 -35.77 -1.04 17.23
C VAL A 47 -34.59 -1.99 17.27
N GLU A 48 -34.83 -3.31 17.34
CA GLU A 48 -33.75 -4.31 17.30
C GLU A 48 -32.91 -4.22 16.02
N LEU A 49 -33.54 -3.94 14.87
CA LEU A 49 -32.84 -3.75 13.60
C LEU A 49 -32.00 -2.47 13.63
N LEU A 50 -32.54 -1.36 14.12
CA LEU A 50 -31.83 -0.09 14.22
C LEU A 50 -30.57 -0.23 15.08
N ASP A 51 -30.66 -0.89 16.24
CA ASP A 51 -29.52 -1.13 17.11
C ASP A 51 -28.46 -2.01 16.44
N ALA A 52 -28.88 -3.07 15.73
CA ALA A 52 -27.95 -3.93 15.00
C ALA A 52 -27.24 -3.19 13.87
N VAL A 53 -27.96 -2.34 13.14
CA VAL A 53 -27.38 -1.49 12.09
C VAL A 53 -26.37 -0.49 12.68
N LYS A 54 -26.71 0.18 13.78
CA LYS A 54 -25.78 1.13 14.43
C LYS A 54 -24.48 0.46 14.83
N ASN A 55 -24.56 -0.74 15.42
CA ASN A 55 -23.37 -1.51 15.80
C ASN A 55 -22.54 -1.93 14.58
N LEU A 56 -23.20 -2.33 13.48
CA LEU A 56 -22.52 -2.65 12.22
C LEU A 56 -21.77 -1.44 11.68
N ILE A 57 -22.44 -0.29 11.57
CA ILE A 57 -21.86 0.98 11.10
C ILE A 57 -20.66 1.38 11.96
N LEU A 58 -20.78 1.30 13.29
CA LEU A 58 -19.67 1.64 14.19
C LEU A 58 -18.46 0.72 13.99
N SER A 59 -18.68 -0.57 13.77
CA SER A 59 -17.58 -1.51 13.46
C SER A 59 -16.98 -1.28 12.07
N GLU A 60 -17.78 -0.84 11.09
CA GLU A 60 -17.30 -0.47 9.77
C GLU A 60 -16.40 0.77 9.83
N ILE A 61 -16.83 1.84 10.52
CA ILE A 61 -16.04 3.06 10.73
C ILE A 61 -14.71 2.74 11.44
N LYS A 62 -14.72 1.88 12.47
CA LYS A 62 -13.48 1.46 13.16
C LYS A 62 -12.54 0.70 12.24
N SER A 63 -13.08 -0.18 11.40
CA SER A 63 -12.28 -0.91 10.40
C SER A 63 -11.67 0.05 9.37
N MET A 64 -12.47 0.99 8.85
CA MET A 64 -12.01 2.03 7.94
C MET A 64 -10.94 2.92 8.57
N SER A 65 -11.10 3.29 9.85
CA SER A 65 -10.13 4.10 10.59
C SER A 65 -8.80 3.37 10.75
N SER A 66 -8.81 2.11 11.20
CA SER A 66 -7.60 1.31 11.31
C SER A 66 -6.91 1.11 9.95
N TYR A 67 -7.68 0.88 8.87
CA TYR A 67 -7.12 0.79 7.53
C TYR A 67 -6.48 2.11 7.07
N THR A 68 -7.14 3.25 7.33
CA THR A 68 -6.64 4.58 6.95
C THR A 68 -5.36 4.92 7.70
N HIS A 69 -5.29 4.62 9.01
CA HIS A 69 -4.07 4.76 9.79
C HIS A 69 -2.96 3.81 9.32
N PHE A 70 -3.30 2.58 8.96
CA PHE A 70 -2.35 1.62 8.40
C PHE A 70 -1.71 2.16 7.12
N ILE A 71 -2.50 2.55 6.12
CA ILE A 71 -1.95 3.04 4.83
C ILE A 71 -1.16 4.33 5.01
N ARG A 72 -1.58 5.23 5.92
CA ARG A 72 -0.84 6.45 6.27
C ARG A 72 0.53 6.14 6.87
N SER A 73 0.58 5.25 7.86
CA SER A 73 1.82 4.87 8.54
C SER A 73 2.73 4.08 7.60
N TYR A 74 2.16 3.21 6.77
CA TYR A 74 2.88 2.46 5.76
C TYR A 74 3.53 3.36 4.70
N LEU A 75 2.84 4.42 4.27
CA LEU A 75 3.41 5.44 3.40
C LEU A 75 4.61 6.15 4.06
N ALA A 76 4.45 6.60 5.31
CA ALA A 76 5.49 7.31 6.04
C ALA A 76 6.74 6.45 6.29
N GLU A 77 6.55 5.20 6.70
CA GLU A 77 7.64 4.25 6.95
C GLU A 77 8.40 3.91 5.66
N ALA A 78 7.68 3.76 4.54
CA ALA A 78 8.28 3.42 3.27
C ALA A 78 9.04 4.59 2.64
N THR A 79 8.47 5.80 2.63
CA THR A 79 9.03 6.90 1.82
C THR A 79 9.71 8.00 2.63
N LEU A 80 9.54 8.01 3.96
CA LEU A 80 9.89 9.14 4.82
C LEU A 80 9.21 10.47 4.42
N ILE A 81 8.18 10.42 3.56
CA ILE A 81 7.38 11.55 3.07
C ILE A 81 8.26 12.65 2.43
N LEU A 82 9.13 12.25 1.51
CA LEU A 82 10.18 13.12 0.96
C LEU A 82 9.70 13.99 -0.20
N ASN A 83 8.57 13.67 -0.85
CA ASN A 83 8.09 14.42 -2.02
C ASN A 83 6.67 15.00 -1.87
N TYR A 84 6.30 15.90 -2.79
CA TYR A 84 5.03 16.63 -2.78
C TYR A 84 3.80 15.72 -2.89
N GLN A 85 3.86 14.68 -3.71
CA GLN A 85 2.71 13.77 -3.91
C GLN A 85 2.45 12.92 -2.67
N GLU A 86 3.51 12.45 -2.01
CA GLU A 86 3.42 11.76 -0.73
C GLU A 86 2.86 12.68 0.35
N ASN A 87 3.33 13.93 0.42
CA ASN A 87 2.78 14.93 1.34
C ASN A 87 1.29 15.19 1.09
N TYR A 88 0.86 15.28 -0.17
CA TYR A 88 -0.54 15.49 -0.52
C TYR A 88 -1.42 14.29 -0.13
N LEU A 89 -0.99 13.05 -0.41
CA LEU A 89 -1.69 11.84 0.01
C LEU A 89 -1.75 11.72 1.53
N TYR A 90 -0.66 12.06 2.22
CA TYR A 90 -0.59 12.01 3.68
C TYR A 90 -1.59 12.97 4.33
N VAL A 91 -1.67 14.22 3.86
CA VAL A 91 -2.65 15.21 4.34
C VAL A 91 -4.08 14.75 4.08
N LYS A 92 -4.37 14.20 2.90
CA LYS A 92 -5.70 13.66 2.60
C LYS A 92 -6.10 12.50 3.51
N LEU A 93 -5.15 11.64 3.85
CA LEU A 93 -5.40 10.56 4.80
C LEU A 93 -5.69 11.10 6.21
N ASP A 94 -5.03 12.18 6.62
CA ASP A 94 -5.35 12.89 7.87
C ASP A 94 -6.78 13.46 7.86
N ASP A 95 -7.20 14.07 6.75
CA ASP A 95 -8.57 14.58 6.60
C ASP A 95 -9.62 13.45 6.74
N GLU A 96 -9.37 12.29 6.13
CA GLU A 96 -10.25 11.13 6.27
C GLU A 96 -10.27 10.56 7.69
N ILE A 97 -9.13 10.54 8.39
CA ILE A 97 -9.08 10.14 9.81
C ILE A 97 -9.95 11.07 10.66
N VAL A 98 -9.87 12.38 10.42
CA VAL A 98 -10.71 13.37 11.13
C VAL A 98 -12.18 13.14 10.80
N PHE A 99 -12.53 12.93 9.54
CA PHE A 99 -13.89 12.60 9.12
C PHE A 99 -14.40 11.36 9.84
N LEU A 100 -13.65 10.25 9.84
CA LEU A 100 -14.07 8.98 10.44
C LEU A 100 -14.31 9.10 11.95
N ARG A 101 -13.50 9.90 12.64
CA ARG A 101 -13.72 10.21 14.06
C ARG A 101 -15.05 10.94 14.29
N LEU A 102 -15.39 11.91 13.43
CA LEU A 102 -16.68 12.61 13.51
C LEU A 102 -17.84 11.70 13.09
N ALA A 103 -17.62 10.83 12.11
CA ALA A 103 -18.59 9.84 11.65
C ALA A 103 -18.95 8.84 12.75
N GLU A 104 -17.99 8.45 13.60
CA GLU A 104 -18.26 7.57 14.75
C GLU A 104 -19.27 8.19 15.72
N GLU A 105 -19.11 9.47 16.06
CA GLU A 105 -20.05 10.19 16.95
C GLU A 105 -21.43 10.36 16.29
N ARG A 106 -21.47 10.67 14.99
CA ARG A 106 -22.72 10.74 14.23
C ARG A 106 -23.45 9.40 14.20
N ALA A 107 -22.73 8.29 13.99
CA ALA A 107 -23.32 6.94 13.97
C ALA A 107 -23.96 6.56 15.31
N LYS A 108 -23.40 7.00 16.44
CA LYS A 108 -24.00 6.82 17.77
C LYS A 108 -25.32 7.59 17.92
N ALA A 109 -25.42 8.76 17.29
CA ALA A 109 -26.58 9.65 17.36
C ALA A 109 -27.74 9.27 16.42
N ILE A 110 -27.54 8.35 15.46
CA ILE A 110 -28.59 7.89 14.55
C ILE A 110 -29.78 7.33 15.34
N SER A 111 -30.98 7.80 14.99
CA SER A 111 -32.23 7.52 15.68
C SER A 111 -33.31 6.87 14.80
N SER A 112 -33.10 6.80 13.49
CA SER A 112 -34.06 6.21 12.55
C SER A 112 -33.39 5.46 11.39
N LEU A 113 -34.13 4.53 10.77
CA LEU A 113 -33.67 3.79 9.58
C LEU A 113 -33.54 4.69 8.33
N THR A 114 -34.20 5.86 8.30
CA THR A 114 -34.02 6.83 7.22
C THR A 114 -32.66 7.52 7.35
N GLU A 115 -32.31 7.99 8.55
CA GLU A 115 -30.99 8.59 8.84
C GLU A 115 -29.84 7.61 8.56
N VAL A 116 -30.05 6.33 8.85
CA VAL A 116 -29.11 5.26 8.46
C VAL A 116 -28.78 5.31 6.97
N ASN A 117 -29.79 5.39 6.11
CA ASN A 117 -29.58 5.30 4.66
C ASN A 117 -28.75 6.48 4.14
N ASP A 118 -29.07 7.70 4.57
CA ASP A 118 -28.34 8.90 4.18
C ASP A 118 -26.89 8.85 4.67
N PHE A 119 -26.69 8.44 5.94
CA PHE A 119 -25.36 8.27 6.51
C PHE A 119 -24.52 7.22 5.78
N MET A 120 -25.13 6.09 5.42
CA MET A 120 -24.43 5.02 4.69
C MET A 120 -24.03 5.43 3.27
N GLN A 121 -24.82 6.27 2.60
CA GLN A 121 -24.44 6.81 1.29
C GLN A 121 -23.22 7.72 1.40
N GLU A 122 -23.18 8.60 2.41
CA GLU A 122 -22.01 9.44 2.70
C GLU A 122 -20.78 8.59 3.03
N LEU A 123 -20.91 7.64 3.97
CA LEU A 123 -19.81 6.76 4.38
C LEU A 123 -19.25 5.95 3.19
N ALA A 124 -20.11 5.48 2.29
CA ALA A 124 -19.69 4.74 1.10
C ALA A 124 -18.84 5.58 0.12
N LEU A 125 -19.04 6.90 0.06
CA LEU A 125 -18.19 7.80 -0.73
C LEU A 125 -16.79 7.88 -0.13
N HIS A 126 -16.70 8.07 1.19
CA HIS A 126 -15.42 8.11 1.91
C HIS A 126 -14.68 6.77 1.83
N TYR A 127 -15.40 5.64 1.93
CA TYR A 127 -14.83 4.31 1.71
C TYR A 127 -14.16 4.18 0.34
N LYS A 128 -14.83 4.63 -0.73
CA LYS A 128 -14.24 4.60 -2.08
C LYS A 128 -12.99 5.48 -2.18
N THR A 129 -13.02 6.66 -1.56
CA THR A 129 -11.88 7.58 -1.52
C THR A 129 -10.69 6.97 -0.79
N ILE A 130 -10.89 6.44 0.42
CA ILE A 130 -9.87 5.76 1.23
C ILE A 130 -9.31 4.54 0.48
N SER A 131 -10.18 3.71 -0.10
CA SER A 131 -9.78 2.53 -0.88
C SER A 131 -8.89 2.92 -2.06
N SER A 132 -9.25 3.98 -2.79
CA SER A 132 -8.42 4.50 -3.87
C SER A 132 -7.06 4.99 -3.37
N MET A 133 -7.01 5.75 -2.27
CA MET A 133 -5.75 6.19 -1.68
C MET A 133 -4.88 5.02 -1.23
N GLY A 134 -5.47 3.95 -0.71
CA GLY A 134 -4.75 2.72 -0.38
C GLY A 134 -4.02 2.10 -1.59
N TYR A 135 -4.67 2.07 -2.76
CA TYR A 135 -4.00 1.63 -4.00
C TYR A 135 -2.91 2.58 -4.47
N GLN A 136 -3.09 3.89 -4.30
CA GLN A 136 -2.06 4.89 -4.62
C GLN A 136 -0.83 4.74 -3.72
N VAL A 137 -1.04 4.58 -2.40
CA VAL A 137 0.03 4.30 -1.43
C VAL A 137 0.75 3.01 -1.81
N LYS A 138 0.03 1.92 -2.08
CA LYS A 138 0.64 0.65 -2.50
C LYS A 138 1.54 0.83 -3.73
N ALA A 139 1.06 1.55 -4.75
CA ALA A 139 1.84 1.82 -5.96
C ALA A 139 3.13 2.61 -5.66
N ILE A 140 3.04 3.65 -4.82
CA ILE A 140 4.20 4.45 -4.41
C ILE A 140 5.23 3.59 -3.68
N VAL A 141 4.80 2.79 -2.70
CA VAL A 141 5.71 1.91 -1.93
C VAL A 141 6.35 0.85 -2.82
N ASP A 142 5.58 0.29 -3.77
CA ASP A 142 6.12 -0.67 -4.73
C ASP A 142 7.23 -0.05 -5.60
N ILE A 143 7.03 1.17 -6.10
CA ILE A 143 8.04 1.92 -6.87
C ILE A 143 9.27 2.21 -6.00
N TRP A 144 9.06 2.78 -4.82
CA TRP A 144 10.16 3.17 -3.94
C TRP A 144 11.03 1.95 -3.55
N SER A 145 10.40 0.80 -3.32
CA SER A 145 11.13 -0.44 -2.99
C SER A 145 12.10 -0.87 -4.11
N VAL A 146 11.70 -0.79 -5.38
CA VAL A 146 12.57 -1.17 -6.49
C VAL A 146 13.61 -0.10 -6.81
N THR A 147 13.25 1.18 -6.69
CA THR A 147 14.17 2.29 -6.89
C THR A 147 15.34 2.21 -5.91
N LYS A 148 15.07 1.96 -4.62
CA LYS A 148 16.11 1.81 -3.60
C LYS A 148 17.03 0.62 -3.85
N ILE A 149 16.48 -0.53 -4.26
CA ILE A 149 17.29 -1.71 -4.61
C ILE A 149 18.18 -1.37 -5.82
N PHE A 150 17.63 -0.69 -6.82
CA PHE A 150 18.34 -0.34 -8.03
C PHE A 150 19.45 0.70 -7.81
N GLU A 151 19.23 1.67 -6.91
CA GLU A 151 20.27 2.61 -6.48
C GLU A 151 21.46 1.90 -5.82
N ASN A 152 21.19 0.92 -4.95
CA ASN A 152 22.24 0.08 -4.36
C ASN A 152 22.97 -0.74 -5.43
N LEU A 153 22.23 -1.30 -6.40
CA LEU A 153 22.82 -2.06 -7.51
C LEU A 153 23.78 -1.20 -8.35
N LYS A 154 23.44 0.06 -8.62
CA LYS A 154 24.33 1.01 -9.33
C LYS A 154 25.64 1.22 -8.56
N VAL A 155 25.57 1.39 -7.24
CA VAL A 155 26.77 1.52 -6.39
C VAL A 155 27.64 0.25 -6.46
N ASP A 156 27.02 -0.93 -6.46
CA ASP A 156 27.76 -2.20 -6.55
C ASP A 156 28.37 -2.44 -7.94
N THR A 157 27.71 -1.93 -9.00
CA THR A 157 28.26 -1.92 -10.37
C THR A 157 29.61 -1.21 -10.42
N ASP A 158 29.68 -0.01 -9.83
CA ASP A 158 30.91 0.79 -9.80
C ASP A 158 32.03 0.07 -9.01
N LYS A 159 31.68 -0.60 -7.89
CA LYS A 159 32.65 -1.39 -7.12
C LYS A 159 33.20 -2.56 -7.93
N ILE A 160 32.36 -3.26 -8.70
CA ILE A 160 32.77 -4.39 -9.53
C ILE A 160 33.67 -3.92 -10.67
N LEU A 161 33.31 -2.82 -11.33
CA LEU A 161 34.16 -2.22 -12.35
C LEU A 161 35.55 -1.87 -11.80
N ASN A 162 35.61 -1.28 -10.61
CA ASN A 162 36.88 -0.99 -9.93
C ASN A 162 37.66 -2.26 -9.60
N TYR A 163 36.99 -3.30 -9.09
CA TYR A 163 37.60 -4.59 -8.80
C TYR A 163 38.23 -5.24 -10.05
N ILE A 164 37.51 -5.26 -11.18
CA ILE A 164 38.03 -5.78 -12.46
C ILE A 164 39.28 -5.01 -12.89
N ASN A 165 39.26 -3.68 -12.79
CA ASN A 165 40.39 -2.83 -13.20
C ASN A 165 41.63 -2.96 -12.30
N GLN A 166 41.46 -3.43 -11.06
CA GLN A 166 42.54 -3.63 -10.09
C GLN A 166 43.05 -5.08 -10.04
N THR A 167 42.42 -6.00 -10.76
CA THR A 167 42.74 -7.43 -10.70
C THR A 167 44.01 -7.75 -11.50
N GLU A 168 45.01 -8.38 -10.85
CA GLU A 168 46.28 -8.83 -11.46
C GLU A 168 46.16 -10.21 -12.16
N ARG A 169 45.03 -10.46 -12.85
CA ARG A 169 44.82 -11.70 -13.64
C ARG A 169 45.30 -11.51 -15.08
N SER A 170 45.37 -12.59 -15.84
CA SER A 170 45.73 -12.50 -17.25
C SER A 170 44.74 -11.63 -18.03
N ASP A 171 45.25 -10.88 -19.01
CA ASP A 171 44.47 -9.93 -19.81
C ASP A 171 43.22 -10.58 -20.44
N GLN A 172 43.31 -11.85 -20.83
CA GLN A 172 42.21 -12.59 -21.41
C GLN A 172 41.04 -12.81 -20.41
N VAL A 173 41.34 -13.06 -19.14
CA VAL A 173 40.33 -13.25 -18.09
C VAL A 173 39.70 -11.91 -17.72
N VAL A 174 40.51 -10.85 -17.61
CA VAL A 174 40.03 -9.48 -17.35
C VAL A 174 39.15 -8.99 -18.50
N PHE A 175 39.53 -9.24 -19.76
CA PHE A 175 38.74 -8.86 -20.92
C PHE A 175 37.39 -9.57 -20.96
N ALA A 176 37.36 -10.89 -20.71
CA ALA A 176 36.11 -11.65 -20.64
C ALA A 176 35.17 -11.16 -19.52
N ALA A 177 35.72 -10.73 -18.38
CA ALA A 177 34.94 -10.12 -17.30
C ALA A 177 34.34 -8.76 -17.71
N LYS A 178 35.09 -7.92 -18.43
CA LYS A 178 34.61 -6.64 -18.97
C LYS A 178 33.51 -6.83 -20.01
N ASP A 179 33.62 -7.83 -20.88
CA ASP A 179 32.58 -8.16 -21.86
C ASP A 179 31.28 -8.60 -21.18
N LYS A 180 31.37 -9.44 -20.14
CA LYS A 180 30.20 -9.83 -19.33
C LYS A 180 29.56 -8.62 -18.66
N LEU A 181 30.37 -7.72 -18.08
CA LEU A 181 29.89 -6.49 -17.46
C LEU A 181 29.11 -5.61 -18.45
N ALA A 182 29.61 -5.46 -19.69
CA ALA A 182 28.93 -4.71 -20.74
C ALA A 182 27.55 -5.29 -21.14
N VAL A 183 27.37 -6.61 -21.01
CA VAL A 183 26.05 -7.25 -21.18
C VAL A 183 25.12 -6.88 -20.02
N LEU A 184 25.63 -6.90 -18.78
CA LEU A 184 24.86 -6.53 -17.60
C LEU A 184 24.44 -5.05 -17.60
N ASP A 185 25.26 -4.16 -18.16
CA ASP A 185 24.91 -2.75 -18.35
C ASP A 185 23.63 -2.55 -19.21
N ARG A 186 23.37 -3.46 -20.15
CA ARG A 186 22.12 -3.41 -20.94
C ARG A 186 20.91 -3.75 -20.08
N ASN A 187 21.04 -4.73 -19.18
CA ASN A 187 19.98 -5.08 -18.23
C ASN A 187 19.75 -3.93 -17.24
N ILE A 188 20.80 -3.27 -16.76
CA ILE A 188 20.68 -2.08 -15.90
C ILE A 188 19.92 -0.96 -16.61
N LYS A 189 20.19 -0.69 -17.89
CA LYS A 189 19.45 0.30 -18.67
C LYS A 189 17.98 -0.08 -18.84
N SER A 190 17.69 -1.35 -19.10
CA SER A 190 16.31 -1.87 -19.14
C SER A 190 15.57 -1.62 -17.82
N VAL A 191 16.21 -1.93 -16.68
CA VAL A 191 15.65 -1.67 -15.36
C VAL A 191 15.37 -0.17 -15.14
N ASP A 192 16.31 0.70 -15.49
CA ASP A 192 16.16 2.16 -15.37
C ASP A 192 14.96 2.68 -16.18
N GLU A 193 14.76 2.17 -17.40
CA GLU A 193 13.61 2.51 -18.25
C GLU A 193 12.28 1.99 -17.68
N GLN A 194 12.27 0.77 -17.14
CA GLN A 194 11.09 0.19 -16.50
C GLN A 194 10.68 0.96 -15.24
N ILE A 195 11.65 1.39 -14.41
CA ILE A 195 11.41 2.25 -13.24
C ILE A 195 10.79 3.58 -13.68
N LYS A 196 11.39 4.25 -14.68
CA LYS A 196 10.83 5.50 -15.24
C LYS A 196 9.42 5.32 -15.80
N ASN A 197 9.11 4.14 -16.35
CA ASN A 197 7.78 3.85 -16.85
C ASN A 197 6.74 3.73 -15.70
N ILE A 198 7.05 3.00 -14.63
CA ILE A 198 6.14 2.86 -13.49
C ILE A 198 5.95 4.19 -12.73
N GLU A 199 6.99 5.03 -12.64
CA GLU A 199 6.87 6.40 -12.11
C GLU A 199 5.91 7.26 -12.95
N LYS A 200 6.01 7.20 -14.28
CA LYS A 200 5.06 7.88 -15.18
C LYS A 200 3.65 7.35 -15.02
N MET A 201 3.47 6.04 -14.82
CA MET A 201 2.15 5.45 -14.57
C MET A 201 1.55 5.95 -13.25
N GLN A 202 2.37 6.01 -12.19
CA GLN A 202 1.94 6.53 -10.90
C GLN A 202 1.51 8.00 -10.98
N SER A 203 2.19 8.83 -11.76
CA SER A 203 1.82 10.25 -11.92
C SER A 203 0.43 10.47 -12.55
N LYS A 204 -0.12 9.43 -13.18
CA LYS A 204 -1.43 9.44 -13.86
C LYS A 204 -2.51 8.67 -13.08
N ILE A 205 -2.20 8.27 -11.85
CA ILE A 205 -3.16 7.57 -11.01
C ILE A 205 -4.30 8.53 -10.60
N THR A 206 -5.52 8.05 -10.68
CA THR A 206 -6.75 8.76 -10.35
C THR A 206 -7.62 7.88 -9.47
N SER A 207 -8.70 8.45 -8.92
CA SER A 207 -9.64 7.67 -8.11
C SER A 207 -10.25 6.47 -8.85
N VAL A 208 -10.42 6.60 -10.17
CA VAL A 208 -11.10 5.62 -11.03
C VAL A 208 -10.19 4.45 -11.41
N ASN A 209 -8.92 4.72 -11.75
CA ASN A 209 -7.99 3.70 -12.25
C ASN A 209 -7.00 3.19 -11.18
N ALA A 210 -7.08 3.66 -9.94
CA ALA A 210 -6.07 3.38 -8.91
C ALA A 210 -5.76 1.89 -8.73
N LYS A 211 -6.79 1.04 -8.68
CA LYS A 211 -6.63 -0.41 -8.53
C LYS A 211 -5.86 -1.03 -9.68
N ASP A 212 -6.30 -0.78 -10.90
CA ASP A 212 -5.71 -1.39 -12.10
C ASP A 212 -4.28 -0.88 -12.34
N THR A 213 -4.05 0.42 -12.14
CA THR A 213 -2.72 1.00 -12.22
C THR A 213 -1.78 0.42 -11.15
N SER A 214 -2.25 0.28 -9.91
CA SER A 214 -1.48 -0.35 -8.81
C SER A 214 -1.10 -1.80 -9.14
N GLU A 215 -2.02 -2.59 -9.69
CA GLU A 215 -1.72 -3.98 -10.04
C GLU A 215 -0.76 -4.09 -11.25
N ASN A 216 -0.89 -3.20 -12.23
CA ASN A 216 0.06 -3.13 -13.33
C ASN A 216 1.47 -2.75 -12.85
N ILE A 217 1.60 -1.79 -11.93
CA ILE A 217 2.87 -1.41 -11.32
C ILE A 217 3.48 -2.60 -10.57
N LYS A 218 2.68 -3.32 -9.77
CA LYS A 218 3.14 -4.54 -9.09
C LYS A 218 3.67 -5.60 -10.06
N ASN A 219 2.98 -5.82 -11.18
CA ASN A 219 3.41 -6.79 -12.19
C ASN A 219 4.72 -6.36 -12.87
N ILE A 220 4.92 -5.07 -13.13
CA ILE A 220 6.17 -4.54 -13.68
C ILE A 220 7.28 -4.63 -12.64
N LYS A 221 7.01 -4.32 -11.37
CA LYS A 221 7.95 -4.49 -10.25
C LYS A 221 8.51 -5.92 -10.19
N ILE A 222 7.67 -6.94 -10.37
CA ILE A 222 8.15 -8.34 -10.38
C ILE A 222 9.16 -8.57 -11.52
N LYS A 223 8.92 -8.01 -12.70
CA LYS A 223 9.85 -8.09 -13.83
C LYS A 223 11.16 -7.35 -13.57
N ILE A 224 11.07 -6.15 -12.97
CA ILE A 224 12.25 -5.38 -12.54
C ILE A 224 13.09 -6.20 -11.56
N LEU A 225 12.46 -6.82 -10.55
CA LEU A 225 13.17 -7.64 -9.57
C LEU A 225 13.84 -8.88 -10.18
N ASP A 226 13.19 -9.53 -11.16
CA ASP A 226 13.77 -10.64 -11.91
C ASP A 226 14.99 -10.19 -12.73
N GLU A 227 14.94 -9.03 -13.39
CA GLU A 227 16.08 -8.47 -14.10
C GLU A 227 17.22 -8.06 -13.17
N ILE A 228 16.92 -7.45 -12.01
CA ILE A 228 17.90 -7.15 -10.97
C ILE A 228 18.57 -8.44 -10.48
N GLY A 229 17.80 -9.51 -10.24
CA GLY A 229 18.33 -10.81 -9.84
C GLY A 229 19.36 -11.35 -10.83
N LYS A 230 19.04 -11.30 -12.14
CA LYS A 230 19.98 -11.70 -13.20
C LYS A 230 21.26 -10.87 -13.23
N VAL A 231 21.18 -9.58 -12.90
CA VAL A 231 22.37 -8.72 -12.80
C VAL A 231 23.24 -9.13 -11.61
N ILE A 232 22.63 -9.38 -10.46
CA ILE A 232 23.34 -9.85 -9.26
C ILE A 232 24.02 -11.20 -9.52
N ASP A 233 23.32 -12.17 -10.10
CA ASP A 233 23.90 -13.47 -10.46
C ASP A 233 25.07 -13.31 -11.46
N GLY A 234 24.92 -12.39 -12.41
CA GLY A 234 25.98 -12.04 -13.36
C GLY A 234 27.23 -11.47 -12.68
N TYR A 235 27.04 -10.61 -11.69
CA TYR A 235 28.10 -10.04 -10.87
C TYR A 235 28.83 -11.08 -10.04
N GLU A 236 28.11 -11.98 -9.38
CA GLU A 236 28.71 -13.08 -8.63
C GLU A 236 29.58 -13.96 -9.54
N ASN A 237 29.09 -14.28 -10.75
CA ASN A 237 29.84 -15.06 -11.74
C ASN A 237 31.12 -14.34 -12.21
N ILE A 238 31.08 -13.02 -12.38
CA ILE A 238 32.28 -12.22 -12.70
C ILE A 238 33.29 -12.32 -11.56
N VAL A 239 32.87 -12.07 -10.32
CA VAL A 239 33.74 -12.11 -9.14
C VAL A 239 34.35 -13.50 -8.96
N LEU A 240 33.56 -14.57 -9.07
CA LEU A 240 34.03 -15.95 -8.96
C LEU A 240 35.06 -16.30 -10.03
N SER A 241 34.92 -15.77 -11.26
CA SER A 241 35.87 -16.02 -12.34
C SER A 241 37.21 -15.28 -12.18
N LEU A 242 37.25 -14.25 -11.34
CA LEU A 242 38.45 -13.44 -11.09
C LEU A 242 39.17 -13.81 -9.79
N ARG A 243 38.47 -14.51 -8.87
CA ARG A 243 39.06 -15.13 -7.68
C ARG A 243 40.08 -16.19 -8.04
#